data_AF-A0AAN9U7W6-F1
#
_entry.id   AF-A0AAN9U7W6-F1
#
_cell.length_a   1.000
_cell.length_b   1.000
_cell.length_c   1.000
_cell.angle_alpha   90.00
_cell.angle_beta   90.00
_cell.angle_gamma   90.00
#
_symmetry.space_group_name_H-M   'P 1'
#
loop_
_entity.id
_entity.type
_entity.pdbx_description
1 polymer ?
#
loop_
_entity_poly.entity_id
_entity_poly.type
_entity_poly.pdbx_seq_one_letter_code
_entity_poly.pdbx_strand_id
1 'polypeptide(L)'
;MGPTPARFSSGPLFLPPAKTFLPPVTQGDYDSYLIRQFVPRSAQDAYDALRTLNLELARLPETISNPMIGRFRMQFWRDTVNKTFAGNPPREPISILLHKAINDLAERTGSKSSASSIKFWLLRFINTREKYMDNRPFPSLAALEDYAENTYSTLMYMTLATMPLRSVHMDHLASHIGKACGLVATLRGVPILAAPPRPLHTPVGHEAGNSRNQALLLPLDVMAEVGLREEDVFRHGPQATGLQDAIFKVATRAHDQLITAREMLTNIHQGIDPGHEYEHEGEAEHRYEQEDDTTQKDVKRGFGVLLDAVPASDYLERIEKANFDPFQVRSSWKLPWRIWQALRKTEI
;
A
#
# COMPACT_ATOMS: atom_id res chain seq x y z
N MET A 1 -57.67 8.18 35.47
CA MET A 1 -57.13 8.32 34.10
C MET A 1 -55.62 8.40 34.19
N GLY A 2 -54.92 7.28 33.99
CA GLY A 2 -53.46 7.25 33.89
C GLY A 2 -53.05 7.19 32.42
N PRO A 3 -51.97 7.88 32.00
CA PRO A 3 -51.57 7.89 30.60
C PRO A 3 -50.93 6.55 30.22
N THR A 4 -51.38 5.99 29.11
CA THR A 4 -50.84 4.77 28.48
C THR A 4 -49.51 5.10 27.80
N PRO A 5 -48.44 4.30 27.97
CA PRO A 5 -47.17 4.56 27.28
C PRO A 5 -47.27 4.21 25.79
N ALA A 6 -46.81 5.12 24.95
CA ALA A 6 -46.73 4.95 23.50
C ALA A 6 -45.73 3.83 23.14
N ARG A 7 -46.17 2.86 22.33
CA ARG A 7 -45.30 1.86 21.70
C ARG A 7 -44.46 2.54 20.62
N PHE A 8 -43.16 2.70 20.84
CA PHE A 8 -42.22 2.97 19.76
C PHE A 8 -42.01 1.69 18.95
N SER A 9 -42.50 1.68 17.71
CA SER A 9 -42.16 0.67 16.72
C SER A 9 -40.73 0.94 16.24
N SER A 10 -39.81 0.05 16.61
CA SER A 10 -38.45 0.01 16.06
C SER A 10 -38.49 -0.54 14.64
N GLY A 11 -38.63 0.33 13.64
CA GLY A 11 -38.32 -0.03 12.26
C GLY A 11 -36.83 -0.33 12.09
N PRO A 12 -36.43 -1.14 11.10
CA PRO A 12 -35.01 -1.44 10.87
C PRO A 12 -34.27 -0.13 10.56
N LEU A 13 -33.27 0.18 11.37
CA LEU A 13 -32.33 1.27 11.15
C LEU A 13 -31.61 0.98 9.82
N PHE A 14 -31.95 1.71 8.76
CA PHE A 14 -31.20 1.66 7.50
C PHE A 14 -29.80 2.21 7.77
N LEU A 15 -28.85 1.32 8.05
CA LEU A 15 -27.44 1.69 8.08
C LEU A 15 -27.03 2.05 6.65
N PRO A 16 -26.41 3.22 6.41
CA PRO A 16 -25.82 3.54 5.11
C PRO A 16 -24.84 2.45 4.69
N PRO A 17 -24.61 2.23 3.38
CA PRO A 17 -23.62 1.26 2.93
C PRO A 17 -22.25 1.58 3.55
N ALA A 18 -21.48 0.55 3.95
CA ALA A 18 -20.19 0.72 4.63
C ALA A 18 -19.20 1.64 3.88
N LYS A 19 -19.32 1.72 2.54
CA LYS A 19 -18.56 2.63 1.67
C LYS A 19 -18.74 4.11 1.97
N THR A 20 -19.89 4.50 2.52
CA THR A 20 -20.18 5.89 2.90
C THR A 20 -19.41 6.34 4.16
N PHE A 21 -18.76 5.41 4.87
CA PHE A 21 -18.07 5.66 6.14
C PHE A 21 -16.54 5.59 6.05
N LEU A 22 -15.96 5.12 4.94
CA LEU A 22 -14.51 5.21 4.76
C LEU A 22 -14.12 6.66 4.50
N PRO A 23 -13.07 7.20 5.15
CA PRO A 23 -12.49 8.46 4.70
C PRO A 23 -12.12 8.30 3.23
N PRO A 24 -12.44 9.27 2.37
CA PRO A 24 -12.30 9.04 0.95
C PRO A 24 -10.81 8.90 0.62
N VAL A 25 -10.44 7.77 0.02
CA VAL A 25 -9.09 7.47 -0.49
C VAL A 25 -8.58 8.64 -1.35
N THR A 26 -9.48 9.41 -1.99
CA THR A 26 -9.16 10.65 -2.74
C THR A 26 -8.39 11.71 -1.95
N GLN A 27 -8.53 11.77 -0.61
CA GLN A 27 -7.84 12.77 0.23
C GLN A 27 -6.47 12.29 0.73
N GLY A 28 -6.12 11.00 0.55
CA GLY A 28 -4.88 10.44 1.08
C GLY A 28 -4.03 9.64 0.10
N ASP A 29 -4.62 9.14 -0.99
CA ASP A 29 -3.99 8.32 -2.02
C ASP A 29 -4.77 8.44 -3.33
N TYR A 30 -4.52 9.51 -4.07
CA TYR A 30 -5.19 9.77 -5.35
C TYR A 30 -4.87 8.70 -6.41
N ASP A 31 -3.67 8.13 -6.36
CA ASP A 31 -3.21 7.06 -7.26
C ASP A 31 -4.13 5.83 -7.10
N SER A 32 -4.32 5.36 -5.87
CA SER A 32 -5.22 4.24 -5.57
C SER A 32 -6.68 4.54 -5.93
N TYR A 33 -7.14 5.78 -5.78
CA TYR A 33 -8.49 6.17 -6.21
C TYR A 33 -8.71 6.01 -7.72
N LEU A 34 -7.71 6.39 -8.53
CA LEU A 34 -7.77 6.18 -9.98
C LEU A 34 -7.74 4.69 -10.34
N ILE A 35 -6.84 3.93 -9.72
CA ILE A 35 -6.65 2.49 -9.99
C ILE A 35 -7.88 1.67 -9.59
N ARG A 36 -8.55 2.02 -8.48
CA ARG A 36 -9.77 1.38 -7.97
C ARG A 36 -10.82 1.12 -9.05
N GLN A 37 -10.92 2.02 -10.04
CA GLN A 37 -11.90 1.94 -11.12
C GLN A 37 -11.69 0.72 -12.04
N PHE A 38 -10.46 0.23 -12.10
CA PHE A 38 -10.01 -0.86 -12.96
C PHE A 38 -9.82 -2.17 -12.20
N VAL A 39 -9.86 -2.13 -10.86
CA VAL A 39 -9.97 -3.33 -10.02
C VAL A 39 -11.35 -3.97 -10.22
N PRO A 40 -11.45 -5.29 -10.43
CA PRO A 40 -12.73 -5.97 -10.62
C PRO A 40 -13.72 -5.69 -9.49
N ARG A 41 -15.00 -5.48 -9.84
CA ARG A 41 -16.05 -5.09 -8.88
C ARG A 41 -16.13 -6.02 -7.66
N SER A 42 -15.87 -7.31 -7.86
CA SER A 42 -15.87 -8.33 -6.81
C SER A 42 -14.75 -8.20 -5.77
N ALA A 43 -13.69 -7.46 -6.11
CA ALA A 43 -12.51 -7.23 -5.27
C ALA A 43 -12.41 -5.77 -4.75
N GLN A 44 -13.23 -4.85 -5.28
CA GLN A 44 -13.17 -3.43 -4.89
C GLN A 44 -13.41 -3.19 -3.40
N ASP A 45 -14.28 -3.96 -2.74
CA ASP A 45 -14.53 -3.82 -1.30
C ASP A 45 -13.28 -4.17 -0.48
N ALA A 46 -12.57 -5.25 -0.86
CA ALA A 46 -11.30 -5.61 -0.24
C ALA A 46 -10.23 -4.55 -0.55
N TYR A 47 -10.11 -4.12 -1.80
CA TYR A 47 -9.17 -3.08 -2.20
C TYR A 47 -9.38 -1.78 -1.39
N ASP A 48 -10.61 -1.29 -1.29
CA ASP A 48 -10.96 -0.09 -0.53
C ASP A 48 -10.57 -0.26 0.96
N ALA A 49 -10.86 -1.41 1.56
CA ALA A 49 -10.52 -1.69 2.96
C ALA A 49 -9.00 -1.78 3.20
N LEU A 50 -8.28 -2.49 2.33
CA LEU A 50 -6.82 -2.66 2.41
C LEU A 50 -6.09 -1.33 2.22
N ARG A 51 -6.50 -0.52 1.23
CA ARG A 51 -5.91 0.81 0.99
C ARG A 51 -6.20 1.79 2.11
N THR A 52 -7.40 1.74 2.69
CA THR A 52 -7.73 2.58 3.85
C THR A 52 -6.91 2.18 5.07
N LEU A 53 -6.79 0.88 5.37
CA LEU A 53 -5.94 0.41 6.46
C LEU A 53 -4.48 0.82 6.24
N ASN A 54 -3.98 0.71 5.01
CA ASN A 54 -2.64 1.16 4.67
C ASN A 54 -2.41 2.64 5.01
N LEU A 55 -3.35 3.50 4.60
CA LEU A 55 -3.30 4.93 4.91
C LEU A 55 -3.34 5.21 6.41
N GLU A 56 -4.16 4.49 7.16
CA GLU A 56 -4.24 4.65 8.61
C GLU A 56 -2.91 4.26 9.27
N LEU A 57 -2.40 3.06 8.98
CA LEU A 57 -1.17 2.56 9.61
C LEU A 57 0.07 3.35 9.21
N ALA A 58 0.17 3.79 7.95
CA ALA A 58 1.30 4.57 7.47
C ALA A 58 1.39 5.96 8.13
N ARG A 59 0.26 6.53 8.59
CA ARG A 59 0.21 7.86 9.25
C ARG A 59 0.37 7.79 10.77
N LEU A 60 0.32 6.60 11.38
CA LEU A 60 0.46 6.47 12.84
C LEU A 60 1.75 7.11 13.39
N PRO A 61 2.94 6.92 12.77
CA PRO A 61 4.18 7.52 13.27
C PRO A 61 4.14 9.06 13.29
N GLU A 62 3.33 9.66 12.43
CA GLU A 62 3.22 11.12 12.30
C GLU A 62 2.14 11.72 13.21
N THR A 63 1.15 10.92 13.61
CA THR A 63 -0.03 11.38 14.36
C THR A 63 0.02 11.06 15.84
N ILE A 64 0.93 10.16 16.27
CA ILE A 64 0.99 9.68 17.65
C ILE A 64 2.32 10.09 18.30
N SER A 65 2.25 10.97 19.30
CA SER A 65 3.41 11.39 20.08
C SER A 65 3.79 10.41 21.22
N ASN A 66 2.86 9.53 21.64
CA ASN A 66 3.11 8.55 22.70
C ASN A 66 3.22 7.13 22.11
N PRO A 67 4.41 6.49 22.14
CA PRO A 67 4.61 5.15 21.58
C PRO A 67 3.63 4.09 22.10
N MET A 68 3.15 4.24 23.34
CA MET A 68 2.20 3.32 23.96
C MET A 68 0.82 3.38 23.30
N ILE A 69 0.36 4.58 22.91
CA ILE A 69 -0.87 4.77 22.13
C ILE A 69 -0.73 4.10 20.76
N GLY A 70 0.44 4.22 20.13
CA GLY A 70 0.75 3.55 18.86
C GLY A 70 0.62 2.04 18.96
N ARG A 71 1.22 1.43 20.00
CA ARG A 71 1.08 -0.01 20.29
C ARG A 71 -0.37 -0.44 20.52
N PHE A 72 -1.15 0.34 21.28
CA PHE A 72 -2.58 0.04 21.45
C PHE A 72 -3.36 0.10 20.14
N ARG A 73 -3.06 1.06 19.25
CA ARG A 73 -3.67 1.12 17.91
C ARG A 73 -3.30 -0.10 17.06
N MET A 74 -2.06 -0.57 17.08
CA MET A 74 -1.67 -1.78 16.37
C MET A 74 -2.36 -3.02 16.94
N GLN A 75 -2.42 -3.14 18.27
CA GLN A 75 -3.12 -4.24 18.93
C GLN A 75 -4.61 -4.24 18.59
N PHE A 76 -5.25 -3.07 18.58
CA PHE A 76 -6.63 -2.92 18.14
C PHE A 76 -6.84 -3.47 16.72
N TRP A 77 -5.94 -3.17 15.79
CA TRP A 77 -6.03 -3.68 14.42
C TRP A 77 -5.81 -5.19 14.34
N ARG A 78 -4.86 -5.76 15.10
CA ARG A 78 -4.67 -7.22 15.20
C ARG A 78 -5.94 -7.91 15.69
N ASP A 79 -6.52 -7.41 16.78
CA ASP A 79 -7.73 -7.99 17.37
C ASP A 79 -8.92 -7.86 16.42
N THR A 80 -9.02 -6.73 15.73
CA THR A 80 -10.05 -6.45 14.72
C THR A 80 -9.96 -7.42 13.55
N VAL A 81 -8.76 -7.65 13.01
CA VAL A 81 -8.51 -8.65 11.96
C VAL A 81 -8.87 -10.04 12.47
N ASN A 82 -8.40 -10.43 13.65
CA ASN A 82 -8.70 -11.75 14.22
C ASN A 82 -10.22 -12.00 14.36
N LYS A 83 -10.97 -11.02 14.89
CA LYS A 83 -12.44 -11.10 15.02
C LYS A 83 -13.15 -11.15 13.67
N THR A 84 -12.70 -10.33 12.72
CA THR A 84 -13.24 -10.27 11.34
C THR A 84 -13.14 -11.63 10.66
N PHE A 85 -11.97 -12.27 10.68
CA PHE A 85 -11.76 -13.59 10.07
C PHE A 85 -12.36 -14.75 10.89
N ALA A 86 -12.75 -14.51 12.15
CA ALA A 86 -13.52 -15.44 12.96
C ALA A 86 -15.05 -15.32 12.73
N GLY A 87 -15.50 -14.48 11.78
CA GLY A 87 -16.91 -14.29 11.47
C GLY A 87 -17.64 -13.29 12.37
N ASN A 88 -16.92 -12.55 13.21
CA ASN A 88 -17.46 -11.54 14.13
C ASN A 88 -16.83 -10.16 13.86
N PRO A 89 -16.99 -9.57 12.67
CA PRO A 89 -16.38 -8.27 12.37
C PRO A 89 -16.89 -7.18 13.32
N PRO A 90 -16.00 -6.39 13.95
CA PRO A 90 -16.38 -5.18 14.66
C PRO A 90 -17.09 -4.18 13.72
N ARG A 91 -17.80 -3.20 14.30
CA ARG A 91 -18.49 -2.14 13.55
C ARG A 91 -17.54 -1.06 13.01
N GLU A 92 -16.41 -1.49 12.48
CA GLU A 92 -15.43 -0.66 11.79
C GLU A 92 -15.59 -0.85 10.27
N PRO A 93 -15.63 0.22 9.45
CA PRO A 93 -15.87 0.10 8.01
C PRO A 93 -14.91 -0.84 7.29
N ILE A 94 -13.61 -0.80 7.62
CA ILE A 94 -12.57 -1.69 7.08
C ILE A 94 -12.94 -3.15 7.34
N SER A 95 -13.29 -3.48 8.58
CA SER A 95 -13.65 -4.83 9.03
C SER A 95 -14.90 -5.37 8.33
N ILE A 96 -15.92 -4.52 8.18
CA ILE A 96 -17.17 -4.88 7.52
C ILE A 96 -16.91 -5.20 6.04
N LEU A 97 -16.12 -4.37 5.35
CA LEU A 97 -15.80 -4.57 3.93
C LEU A 97 -14.90 -5.79 3.71
N LEU A 98 -13.89 -6.01 4.56
CA LEU A 98 -13.05 -7.21 4.50
C LEU A 98 -13.89 -8.48 4.71
N HIS A 99 -14.72 -8.51 5.76
CA HIS A 99 -15.58 -9.66 6.03
C HIS A 99 -16.53 -9.96 4.86
N LYS A 100 -17.16 -8.92 4.30
CA LYS A 100 -18.01 -9.05 3.12
C LYS A 100 -17.23 -9.64 1.94
N ALA A 101 -16.08 -9.07 1.60
CA ALA A 101 -15.29 -9.52 0.45
C ALA A 101 -14.83 -10.99 0.59
N ILE A 102 -14.46 -11.42 1.80
CA ILE A 102 -14.06 -12.79 2.09
C ILE A 102 -15.24 -13.77 1.94
N ASN A 103 -16.43 -13.41 2.45
CA ASN A 103 -17.62 -14.25 2.31
C ASN A 103 -18.08 -14.32 0.86
N ASP A 104 -18.14 -13.18 0.16
CA ASP A 104 -18.50 -13.11 -1.25
C ASP A 104 -17.53 -13.95 -2.11
N LEU A 105 -16.23 -13.98 -1.76
CA LEU A 105 -15.26 -14.85 -2.43
C LEU A 105 -15.53 -16.32 -2.14
N ALA A 106 -15.75 -16.69 -0.87
CA ALA A 106 -16.02 -18.07 -0.48
C ALA A 106 -17.28 -18.63 -1.14
N GLU A 107 -18.32 -17.81 -1.32
CA GLU A 107 -19.53 -18.16 -2.07
C GLU A 107 -19.24 -18.39 -3.56
N ARG A 108 -18.41 -17.54 -4.18
CA ARG A 108 -18.04 -17.67 -5.61
C ARG A 108 -17.16 -18.89 -5.89
N THR A 109 -16.25 -19.24 -4.99
CA THR A 109 -15.26 -20.31 -5.19
C THR A 109 -15.67 -21.63 -4.54
N GLY A 110 -16.69 -21.64 -3.68
CA GLY A 110 -17.03 -22.78 -2.84
C GLY A 110 -15.96 -23.13 -1.81
N SER A 111 -14.98 -22.24 -1.56
CA SER A 111 -13.80 -22.53 -0.73
C SER A 111 -13.40 -21.35 0.14
N LYS A 112 -13.09 -21.62 1.41
CA LYS A 112 -12.54 -20.63 2.36
C LYS A 112 -11.01 -20.60 2.39
N SER A 113 -10.36 -21.33 1.48
CA SER A 113 -8.89 -21.50 1.44
C SER A 113 -8.11 -20.18 1.35
N SER A 114 -8.59 -19.19 0.59
CA SER A 114 -7.95 -17.88 0.48
C SER A 114 -8.03 -17.06 1.76
N ALA A 115 -9.04 -17.27 2.62
CA ALA A 115 -9.24 -16.47 3.83
C ALA A 115 -8.06 -16.60 4.80
N SER A 116 -7.51 -17.81 4.98
CA SER A 116 -6.36 -18.03 5.87
C SER A 116 -5.10 -17.35 5.37
N SER A 117 -4.84 -17.39 4.05
CA SER A 117 -3.69 -16.72 3.42
C SER A 117 -3.83 -15.20 3.57
N ILE A 118 -4.99 -14.62 3.22
CA ILE A 118 -5.23 -13.17 3.38
C ILE A 118 -5.06 -12.74 4.85
N LYS A 119 -5.57 -13.52 5.81
CA LYS A 119 -5.42 -13.22 7.24
C LYS A 119 -3.94 -13.15 7.65
N PHE A 120 -3.15 -14.12 7.21
CA PHE A 120 -1.71 -14.16 7.51
C PHE A 120 -1.01 -12.93 6.97
N TRP A 121 -1.21 -12.63 5.68
CA TRP A 121 -0.62 -11.47 5.02
C TRP A 121 -1.00 -10.16 5.70
N LEU A 122 -2.25 -10.04 6.13
CA LEU A 122 -2.73 -8.85 6.83
C LEU A 122 -2.10 -8.68 8.22
N LEU A 123 -1.88 -9.78 8.96
CA LEU A 123 -1.17 -9.74 10.24
C LEU A 123 0.33 -9.46 10.07
N ARG A 124 0.97 -10.04 9.04
CA ARG A 124 2.36 -9.76 8.66
C ARG A 124 2.53 -8.28 8.30
N PHE A 125 1.60 -7.72 7.53
CA PHE A 125 1.53 -6.29 7.19
C PHE A 125 1.47 -5.40 8.44
N ILE A 126 0.54 -5.67 9.36
CA ILE A 126 0.41 -4.91 10.63
C ILE A 126 1.69 -5.01 11.46
N ASN A 127 2.26 -6.21 11.60
CA ASN A 127 3.49 -6.41 12.36
C ASN A 127 4.68 -5.65 11.76
N THR A 128 4.78 -5.63 10.42
CA THR A 128 5.83 -4.89 9.71
C THR A 128 5.66 -3.39 9.92
N ARG A 129 4.44 -2.84 9.82
CA ARG A 129 4.17 -1.43 10.12
C ARG A 129 4.52 -1.05 11.56
N GLU A 130 4.25 -1.93 12.53
CA GLU A 130 4.58 -1.67 13.93
C GLU A 130 6.10 -1.64 14.15
N LYS A 131 6.83 -2.56 13.53
CA LYS A 131 8.29 -2.67 13.64
C LYS A 131 9.01 -1.36 13.25
N TYR A 132 8.43 -0.57 12.36
CA TYR A 132 8.98 0.69 11.84
C TYR A 132 8.22 1.94 12.33
N MET A 133 7.41 1.81 13.38
CA MET A 133 6.60 2.91 13.91
C MET A 133 7.42 4.06 14.52
N ASP A 134 8.70 3.81 14.83
CA ASP A 134 9.65 4.78 15.36
C ASP A 134 10.30 5.64 14.26
N ASN A 135 9.93 5.47 12.99
CA ASN A 135 10.53 6.17 11.84
C ASN A 135 12.06 6.06 11.78
N ARG A 136 12.63 4.96 12.28
CA ARG A 136 14.08 4.75 12.16
C ARG A 136 14.49 4.57 10.68
N PRO A 137 15.66 5.06 10.26
CA PRO A 137 16.20 4.79 8.93
C PRO A 137 16.36 3.29 8.65
N PHE A 138 16.32 2.92 7.37
CA PHE A 138 16.57 1.54 6.97
C PHE A 138 18.07 1.24 7.02
N PRO A 139 18.51 0.09 7.56
CA PRO A 139 19.93 -0.21 7.67
C PRO A 139 20.61 -0.42 6.32
N SER A 140 19.85 -0.87 5.31
CA SER A 140 20.35 -1.10 3.96
C SER A 140 19.27 -0.91 2.91
N LEU A 141 19.67 -0.77 1.64
CA LEU A 141 18.72 -0.73 0.52
C LEU A 141 17.88 -2.02 0.49
N ALA A 142 18.51 -3.17 0.70
CA ALA A 142 17.82 -4.46 0.80
C ALA A 142 16.78 -4.50 1.93
N ALA A 143 17.04 -3.85 3.07
CA ALA A 143 16.07 -3.77 4.17
C ALA A 143 14.87 -2.87 3.83
N LEU A 144 15.06 -1.83 3.02
CA LEU A 144 13.97 -1.04 2.48
C LEU A 144 13.15 -1.84 1.46
N GLU A 145 13.79 -2.68 0.65
CA GLU A 145 13.07 -3.59 -0.26
C GLU A 145 12.27 -4.66 0.48
N ASP A 146 12.84 -5.27 1.51
CA ASP A 146 12.14 -6.22 2.40
C ASP A 146 10.93 -5.54 3.08
N TYR A 147 11.09 -4.28 3.51
CA TYR A 147 9.97 -3.50 4.01
C TYR A 147 8.89 -3.29 2.94
N ALA A 148 9.28 -2.95 1.71
CA ALA A 148 8.36 -2.73 0.61
C ALA A 148 7.62 -4.02 0.22
N GLU A 149 8.28 -5.16 0.25
CA GLU A 149 7.71 -6.49 0.04
C GLU A 149 6.61 -6.81 1.07
N ASN A 150 6.96 -6.65 2.35
CA ASN A 150 6.06 -6.91 3.48
C ASN A 150 4.99 -5.83 3.69
N THR A 151 4.98 -4.77 2.87
CA THR A 151 3.97 -3.71 2.93
C THR A 151 3.21 -3.50 1.62
N TYR A 152 3.86 -3.02 0.57
CA TYR A 152 3.24 -2.66 -0.70
C TYR A 152 2.97 -3.89 -1.57
N SER A 153 3.91 -4.83 -1.70
CA SER A 153 3.65 -6.09 -2.42
C SER A 153 2.56 -6.91 -1.73
N THR A 154 2.64 -7.00 -0.40
CA THR A 154 1.62 -7.68 0.42
C THR A 154 0.20 -7.12 0.20
N LEU A 155 0.02 -5.81 -0.02
CA LEU A 155 -1.30 -5.25 -0.37
C LEU A 155 -1.81 -5.75 -1.74
N MET A 156 -0.90 -5.90 -2.71
CA MET A 156 -1.22 -6.45 -4.03
C MET A 156 -1.55 -7.94 -3.93
N TYR A 157 -0.77 -8.74 -3.19
CA TYR A 157 -1.06 -10.17 -2.95
C TYR A 157 -2.43 -10.36 -2.32
N MET A 158 -2.76 -9.60 -1.27
CA MET A 158 -4.07 -9.69 -0.63
C MET A 158 -5.19 -9.29 -1.58
N THR A 159 -4.97 -8.30 -2.44
CA THR A 159 -5.96 -7.90 -3.46
C THR A 159 -6.16 -9.02 -4.48
N LEU A 160 -5.09 -9.61 -5.02
CA LEU A 160 -5.14 -10.75 -5.95
C LEU A 160 -5.82 -11.97 -5.30
N ALA A 161 -5.49 -12.27 -4.04
CA ALA A 161 -6.09 -13.36 -3.27
C ALA A 161 -7.59 -13.18 -3.00
N THR A 162 -8.13 -11.96 -3.14
CA THR A 162 -9.59 -11.70 -3.07
C THR A 162 -10.33 -12.00 -4.38
N MET A 163 -9.59 -12.39 -5.41
CA MET A 163 -10.09 -12.77 -6.73
C MET A 163 -10.04 -14.29 -6.90
N PRO A 164 -10.86 -14.89 -7.78
CA PRO A 164 -10.77 -16.30 -8.13
C PRO A 164 -9.57 -16.54 -9.07
N LEU A 165 -8.37 -16.26 -8.54
CA LEU A 165 -7.09 -16.24 -9.24
C LEU A 165 -6.03 -16.87 -8.32
N ARG A 166 -5.22 -17.78 -8.86
CA ARG A 166 -4.04 -18.35 -8.19
C ARG A 166 -2.93 -18.51 -9.22
N SER A 167 -2.01 -17.56 -9.25
CA SER A 167 -0.97 -17.53 -10.28
C SER A 167 0.34 -17.07 -9.68
N VAL A 168 1.36 -17.94 -9.76
CA VAL A 168 2.75 -17.64 -9.35
C VAL A 168 3.22 -16.39 -10.06
N HIS A 169 2.95 -16.30 -11.37
CA HIS A 169 3.36 -15.17 -12.19
C HIS A 169 2.70 -13.85 -11.78
N MET A 170 1.44 -13.87 -11.34
CA MET A 170 0.77 -12.67 -10.85
C MET A 170 1.32 -12.20 -9.51
N ASP A 171 1.63 -13.13 -8.61
CA ASP A 171 2.31 -12.81 -7.34
C ASP A 171 3.73 -12.30 -7.60
N HIS A 172 4.46 -12.91 -8.52
CA HIS A 172 5.81 -12.49 -8.87
C HIS A 172 5.84 -11.07 -9.48
N LEU A 173 4.93 -10.76 -10.41
CA LEU A 173 4.74 -9.40 -10.93
C LEU A 173 4.36 -8.42 -9.80
N ALA A 174 3.47 -8.83 -8.89
CA ALA A 174 3.08 -8.02 -7.75
C ALA A 174 4.23 -7.77 -6.77
N SER A 175 5.18 -8.69 -6.63
CA SER A 175 6.39 -8.51 -5.81
C SER A 175 7.25 -7.37 -6.34
N HIS A 176 7.61 -7.42 -7.62
CA HIS A 176 8.43 -6.39 -8.25
C HIS A 176 7.74 -5.02 -8.21
N ILE A 177 6.47 -4.96 -8.60
CA ILE A 177 5.71 -3.71 -8.62
C ILE A 177 5.51 -3.16 -7.21
N GLY A 178 5.20 -4.02 -6.24
CA GLY A 178 5.04 -3.64 -4.84
C GLY A 178 6.33 -3.10 -4.23
N LYS A 179 7.47 -3.76 -4.47
CA LYS A 179 8.81 -3.28 -4.07
C LYS A 179 9.08 -1.90 -4.65
N ALA A 180 8.84 -1.70 -5.96
CA ALA A 180 8.99 -0.40 -6.61
C ALA A 180 8.09 0.68 -5.97
N CYS A 181 6.82 0.37 -5.71
CA CYS A 181 5.88 1.28 -5.06
C CYS A 181 6.33 1.70 -3.67
N GLY A 182 6.86 0.77 -2.87
CA GLY A 182 7.37 1.07 -1.53
C GLY A 182 8.61 1.95 -1.55
N LEU A 183 9.56 1.68 -2.44
CA LEU A 183 10.72 2.53 -2.67
C LEU A 183 10.30 3.96 -3.08
N VAL A 184 9.37 4.07 -4.05
CA VAL A 184 8.82 5.35 -4.48
C VAL A 184 8.08 6.10 -3.37
N ALA A 185 7.33 5.40 -2.52
CA ALA A 185 6.66 6.00 -1.38
C ALA A 185 7.67 6.58 -0.37
N THR A 186 8.79 5.90 -0.13
CA THR A 186 9.89 6.42 0.69
C THR A 186 10.46 7.70 0.09
N LEU A 187 10.71 7.74 -1.22
CA LEU A 187 11.20 8.93 -1.91
C LEU A 187 10.21 10.11 -1.83
N ARG A 188 8.90 9.85 -2.01
CA ARG A 188 7.82 10.85 -1.87
C ARG A 188 7.72 11.40 -0.45
N GLY A 189 8.07 10.57 0.54
CA GLY A 189 8.04 10.92 1.95
C GLY A 189 9.15 11.90 2.36
N VAL A 190 10.29 11.94 1.66
CA VAL A 190 11.45 12.79 2.02
C VAL A 190 11.09 14.25 2.31
N PRO A 191 10.45 15.01 1.39
CA PRO A 191 10.14 16.42 1.62
C PRO A 191 9.09 16.64 2.73
N ILE A 192 8.28 15.62 3.03
CA ILE A 192 7.24 15.69 4.05
C ILE A 192 7.86 15.41 5.43
N LEU A 193 8.65 14.33 5.52
CA LEU A 193 9.18 13.82 6.77
C LEU A 193 10.40 14.60 7.25
N ALA A 194 11.24 15.10 6.34
CA ALA A 194 12.40 15.92 6.67
C ALA A 194 12.04 17.39 6.95
N ALA A 195 10.83 17.86 6.59
CA ALA A 195 10.41 19.22 6.91
C ALA A 195 10.14 19.38 8.41
N PRO A 196 10.48 20.54 9.01
CA PRO A 196 10.18 20.81 10.42
C PRO A 196 8.67 20.76 10.67
N PRO A 197 8.23 20.26 11.84
CA PRO A 197 6.81 20.15 12.16
C PRO A 197 6.15 21.53 12.16
N ARG A 198 5.05 21.66 11.41
CA ARG A 198 4.25 22.89 11.39
C ARG A 198 3.33 22.93 12.62
N PRO A 199 3.18 24.08 13.30
CA PRO A 199 2.19 24.26 14.36
C PRO A 199 0.79 23.89 13.85
N LEU A 200 0.02 23.15 14.65
CA LEU A 200 -1.37 22.86 14.33
C LEU A 200 -2.22 24.05 14.77
N HIS A 201 -2.82 24.76 13.81
CA HIS A 201 -3.84 25.76 14.12
C HIS A 201 -5.14 25.05 14.53
N THR A 202 -5.45 25.06 15.82
CA THR A 202 -6.76 24.61 16.29
C THR A 202 -7.81 25.70 16.05
N PRO A 203 -9.10 25.37 15.83
CA PRO A 203 -10.18 26.34 15.65
C PRO A 203 -10.32 27.35 16.80
N VAL A 204 -9.70 27.07 17.96
CA VAL A 204 -9.75 27.87 19.19
C VAL A 204 -8.47 28.72 19.35
N GLY A 205 -7.71 28.94 18.28
CA GLY A 205 -6.55 29.86 18.28
C GLY A 205 -5.37 29.40 19.15
N HIS A 206 -5.40 28.17 19.67
CA HIS A 206 -4.25 27.58 20.35
C HIS A 206 -3.38 26.89 19.31
N GLU A 207 -2.13 27.31 19.20
CA GLU A 207 -1.10 26.55 18.51
C GLU A 207 -0.78 25.31 19.34
N ALA A 208 -1.37 24.18 18.95
CA ALA A 208 -0.94 22.90 19.50
C ALA A 208 0.41 22.56 18.86
N GLY A 209 1.45 22.37 19.70
CA GLY A 209 2.75 21.93 19.24
C GLY A 209 2.62 20.60 18.50
N ASN A 210 2.98 20.57 17.22
CA ASN A 210 3.09 19.34 16.47
C ASN A 210 4.38 18.64 16.90
N SER A 211 4.26 17.62 17.75
CA SER A 211 5.40 16.89 18.31
C SER A 211 5.97 15.82 17.38
N ARG A 212 5.68 15.86 16.07
CA ARG A 212 6.28 14.91 15.12
C ARG A 212 7.78 15.20 14.98
N ASN A 213 8.60 14.19 15.23
CA ASN A 213 10.03 14.26 14.94
C ASN A 213 10.27 14.23 13.43
N GLN A 214 11.22 15.05 12.96
CA GLN A 214 11.75 14.90 11.60
C GLN A 214 12.35 13.50 11.43
N ALA A 215 12.27 12.97 10.22
CA ALA A 215 12.82 11.65 9.90
C ALA A 215 13.34 11.63 8.46
N LEU A 216 14.42 10.91 8.23
CA LEU A 216 14.94 10.59 6.91
C LEU A 216 14.98 9.08 6.71
N LEU A 217 13.99 8.55 6.00
CA LEU A 217 13.83 7.10 5.78
C LEU A 217 14.68 6.57 4.62
N LEU A 218 15.80 7.20 4.29
CA LEU A 218 16.73 6.68 3.28
C LEU A 218 17.59 5.56 3.87
N PRO A 219 18.06 4.61 3.05
CA PRO A 219 18.95 3.56 3.52
C PRO A 219 20.31 4.09 4.01
N LEU A 220 20.77 3.62 5.17
CA LEU A 220 22.01 4.07 5.80
C LEU A 220 23.25 3.72 4.96
N ASP A 221 23.26 2.58 4.28
CA ASP A 221 24.34 2.20 3.36
C ASP A 221 24.45 3.15 2.16
N VAL A 222 23.31 3.50 1.56
CA VAL A 222 23.22 4.46 0.45
C VAL A 222 23.66 5.84 0.92
N MET A 223 23.19 6.30 2.08
CA MET A 223 23.59 7.58 2.66
C MET A 223 25.10 7.64 2.92
N ALA A 224 25.66 6.58 3.52
CA ALA A 224 27.08 6.49 3.81
C ALA A 224 27.94 6.52 2.55
N GLU A 225 27.52 5.82 1.49
CA GLU A 225 28.24 5.77 0.22
C GLU A 225 28.41 7.14 -0.43
N VAL A 226 27.39 8.00 -0.34
CA VAL A 226 27.39 9.35 -0.94
C VAL A 226 27.76 10.45 0.07
N GLY A 227 28.14 10.07 1.30
CA GLY A 227 28.52 11.00 2.36
C GLY A 227 27.38 11.85 2.92
N LEU A 228 26.13 11.45 2.73
CA LEU A 228 24.94 12.17 3.22
C LEU A 228 24.73 11.95 4.72
N ARG A 229 24.58 13.04 5.47
CA ARG A 229 24.18 13.01 6.88
C ARG A 229 22.74 13.49 7.03
N GLU A 230 21.98 12.81 7.89
CA GLU A 230 20.59 13.18 8.17
C GLU A 230 20.44 14.64 8.62
N GLU A 231 21.30 15.09 9.53
CA GLU A 231 21.30 16.47 10.03
C GLU A 231 21.51 17.51 8.92
N ASP A 232 22.31 17.19 7.89
CA ASP A 232 22.54 18.11 6.77
C ASP A 232 21.25 18.31 5.96
N VAL A 233 20.45 17.25 5.79
CA VAL A 233 19.12 17.33 5.15
C VAL A 233 18.16 18.17 5.99
N PHE A 234 18.15 18.00 7.31
CA PHE A 234 17.27 18.77 8.19
C PHE A 234 17.60 20.26 8.20
N ARG A 235 18.88 20.63 8.06
CA ARG A 235 19.34 22.03 8.05
C ARG A 235 19.28 22.69 6.68
N HIS A 236 19.69 21.97 5.65
CA HIS A 236 19.93 22.53 4.32
C HIS A 236 18.89 22.07 3.29
N GLY A 237 18.02 21.12 3.64
CA GLY A 237 16.97 20.60 2.78
C GLY A 237 17.54 20.12 1.44
N PRO A 238 17.04 20.62 0.29
CA PRO A 238 17.52 20.20 -1.03
C PRO A 238 18.98 20.56 -1.30
N GLN A 239 19.61 21.43 -0.51
CA GLN A 239 21.02 21.81 -0.67
C GLN A 239 22.00 20.92 0.12
N ALA A 240 21.49 19.88 0.79
CA ALA A 240 22.35 18.92 1.48
C ALA A 240 23.18 18.10 0.49
N THR A 241 24.51 18.20 0.58
CA THR A 241 25.44 17.46 -0.28
C THR A 241 25.18 15.96 -0.19
N GLY A 242 25.09 15.29 -1.35
CA GLY A 242 24.84 13.85 -1.46
C GLY A 242 23.36 13.46 -1.40
N LEU A 243 22.43 14.38 -1.16
CA LEU A 243 21.00 14.04 -1.10
C LEU A 243 20.49 13.51 -2.44
N GLN A 244 20.72 14.24 -3.53
CA GLN A 244 20.26 13.85 -4.87
C GLN A 244 20.90 12.53 -5.31
N ASP A 245 22.15 12.28 -4.95
CA ASP A 245 22.84 11.01 -5.25
C ASP A 245 22.24 9.82 -4.47
N ALA A 246 21.87 10.02 -3.20
CA ALA A 246 21.15 9.01 -2.43
C ALA A 246 19.75 8.74 -3.01
N ILE A 247 19.03 9.80 -3.38
CA ILE A 247 17.71 9.69 -4.03
C ILE A 247 17.84 8.96 -5.38
N PHE A 248 18.86 9.29 -6.18
CA PHE A 248 19.16 8.61 -7.43
C PHE A 248 19.36 7.10 -7.22
N LYS A 249 20.16 6.68 -6.24
CA LYS A 249 20.40 5.25 -5.95
C LYS A 249 19.11 4.50 -5.61
N VAL A 250 18.27 5.07 -4.74
CA VAL A 250 16.99 4.45 -4.37
C VAL A 250 16.01 4.46 -5.56
N ALA A 251 15.98 5.54 -6.34
CA ALA A 251 15.14 5.65 -7.53
C ALA A 251 15.54 4.66 -8.62
N THR A 252 16.84 4.46 -8.85
CA THR A 252 17.38 3.45 -9.77
C THR A 252 16.92 2.07 -9.35
N ARG A 253 17.04 1.71 -8.07
CA ARG A 253 16.56 0.40 -7.60
C ARG A 253 15.06 0.20 -7.82
N ALA A 254 14.25 1.23 -7.58
CA ALA A 254 12.82 1.19 -7.85
C ALA A 254 12.51 1.05 -9.35
N HIS A 255 13.33 1.66 -10.20
CA HIS A 255 13.22 1.55 -11.65
C HIS A 255 13.59 0.15 -12.14
N ASP A 256 14.66 -0.45 -11.61
CA ASP A 256 15.07 -1.81 -11.93
C ASP A 256 13.94 -2.82 -11.64
N GLN A 257 13.27 -2.67 -10.49
CA GLN A 257 12.09 -3.48 -10.16
C GLN A 257 10.98 -3.37 -11.21
N LEU A 258 10.71 -2.17 -11.74
CA LEU A 258 9.73 -1.98 -12.80
C LEU A 258 10.20 -2.52 -14.15
N ILE A 259 11.50 -2.43 -14.47
CA ILE A 259 12.06 -3.04 -15.68
C ILE A 259 11.87 -4.55 -15.63
N THR A 260 12.23 -5.20 -14.52
CA THR A 260 12.04 -6.64 -14.34
C THR A 260 10.58 -7.04 -14.48
N ALA A 261 9.64 -6.30 -13.87
CA ALA A 261 8.21 -6.56 -14.03
C ALA A 261 7.73 -6.42 -15.50
N ARG A 262 8.25 -5.44 -16.25
CA ARG A 262 7.91 -5.24 -17.67
C ARG A 262 8.45 -6.34 -18.56
N GLU A 263 9.70 -6.74 -18.35
CA GLU A 263 10.33 -7.85 -19.06
C GLU A 263 9.57 -9.15 -18.79
N MET A 264 9.27 -9.43 -17.52
CA MET A 264 8.46 -10.58 -17.12
C MET A 264 7.07 -10.57 -17.78
N LEU A 265 6.36 -9.43 -17.74
CA LEU A 265 5.05 -9.32 -18.38
C LEU A 265 5.14 -9.53 -19.91
N THR A 266 6.21 -9.04 -20.53
CA THR A 266 6.47 -9.25 -21.97
C THR A 266 6.70 -10.73 -22.28
N ASN A 267 7.51 -11.43 -21.48
CA ASN A 267 7.77 -12.86 -21.63
C ASN A 267 6.47 -13.66 -21.48
N ILE A 268 5.65 -13.35 -20.46
CA ILE A 268 4.35 -13.98 -20.24
C ILE A 268 3.41 -13.79 -21.44
N HIS A 269 3.37 -12.60 -22.03
CA HIS A 269 2.57 -12.35 -23.24
C HIS A 269 3.06 -13.15 -24.45
N GLN A 270 4.35 -13.44 -24.51
CA GLN A 270 4.96 -14.29 -25.55
C GLN A 270 4.85 -15.79 -25.25
N GLY A 271 4.33 -16.18 -24.08
CA GLY A 271 4.28 -17.57 -23.65
C GLY A 271 5.65 -18.15 -23.28
N ILE A 272 6.59 -17.29 -22.89
CA ILE A 272 7.95 -17.64 -22.47
C ILE A 272 8.01 -17.59 -20.94
N ASP A 273 8.93 -18.35 -20.36
CA ASP A 273 9.29 -18.29 -18.95
C ASP A 273 9.52 -16.84 -18.47
N PRO A 274 9.09 -16.48 -17.24
CA PRO A 274 9.30 -15.16 -16.65
C PRO A 274 10.71 -14.59 -16.74
N GLY A 275 11.74 -15.43 -16.83
CA GLY A 275 13.14 -15.05 -16.97
C GLY A 275 13.96 -15.28 -15.71
N HIS A 276 13.31 -15.48 -14.56
CA HIS A 276 13.92 -15.93 -13.32
C HIS A 276 12.88 -16.54 -12.36
N GLU A 277 13.38 -17.33 -11.40
CA GLU A 277 12.57 -17.94 -10.35
C GLU A 277 11.97 -16.88 -9.41
N TYR A 278 10.79 -17.18 -8.86
CA TYR A 278 10.16 -16.33 -7.87
C TYR A 278 10.69 -16.65 -6.48
N GLU A 279 11.42 -15.71 -5.89
CA GLU A 279 12.12 -15.92 -4.61
C GLU A 279 11.20 -16.25 -3.42
N HIS A 280 9.89 -15.92 -3.51
CA HIS A 280 8.90 -16.18 -2.47
C HIS A 280 7.96 -17.36 -2.79
N GLU A 281 8.16 -18.08 -3.91
CA GLU A 281 7.26 -19.17 -4.33
C GLU A 281 7.11 -20.28 -3.27
N GLY A 282 8.18 -20.54 -2.50
CA GLY A 282 8.21 -21.56 -1.46
C GLY A 282 7.56 -21.18 -0.13
N GLU A 283 7.06 -19.95 0.05
CA GLU A 283 6.35 -19.58 1.28
C GLU A 283 4.96 -20.25 1.33
N ALA A 284 4.60 -20.88 2.44
CA ALA A 284 3.39 -21.73 2.57
C ALA A 284 2.04 -21.01 2.31
N GLU A 285 2.09 -19.69 2.26
CA GLU A 285 0.99 -18.77 2.13
C GLU A 285 0.77 -18.31 0.69
N HIS A 286 1.77 -18.52 -0.18
CA HIS A 286 1.65 -18.54 -1.63
C HIS A 286 1.15 -19.93 -2.04
N ARG A 287 -0.12 -20.02 -2.45
CA ARG A 287 -0.78 -21.30 -2.75
C ARG A 287 -1.26 -21.32 -4.19
N TYR A 288 -0.71 -22.25 -4.94
CA TYR A 288 -0.99 -22.44 -6.36
C TYR A 288 -1.64 -23.81 -6.58
N GLU A 289 -2.61 -23.88 -7.50
CA GLU A 289 -3.07 -25.16 -8.06
C GLU A 289 -2.15 -25.48 -9.25
N GLN A 290 -2.01 -26.77 -9.62
CA GLN A 290 -1.09 -27.22 -10.69
C GLN A 290 -1.19 -26.34 -11.96
N GLU A 291 -0.05 -26.10 -12.60
CA GLU A 291 0.13 -25.26 -13.80
C GLU A 291 -0.78 -25.70 -14.95
N ASP A 292 -2.00 -25.17 -14.99
CA ASP A 292 -2.75 -25.08 -16.23
C ASP A 292 -2.25 -23.84 -17.00
N ASP A 293 -2.27 -23.93 -18.34
CA ASP A 293 -1.95 -22.86 -19.30
C ASP A 293 -2.98 -21.71 -19.24
N THR A 294 -3.10 -21.06 -18.07
CA THR A 294 -4.05 -19.98 -17.75
C THR A 294 -3.37 -18.64 -17.51
N THR A 295 -2.04 -18.56 -17.55
CA THR A 295 -1.28 -17.36 -17.21
C THR A 295 -1.75 -16.10 -17.95
N GLN A 296 -2.02 -16.17 -19.25
CA GLN A 296 -2.53 -15.00 -19.98
C GLN A 296 -3.94 -14.58 -19.55
N LYS A 297 -4.81 -15.54 -19.19
CA LYS A 297 -6.15 -15.26 -18.68
C LYS A 297 -6.06 -14.61 -17.30
N ASP A 298 -5.10 -15.05 -16.51
CA ASP A 298 -4.82 -14.58 -15.17
C ASP A 298 -4.31 -13.14 -15.17
N VAL A 299 -3.37 -12.82 -16.07
CA VAL A 299 -2.95 -11.44 -16.34
C VAL A 299 -4.16 -10.59 -16.72
N LYS A 300 -4.98 -11.01 -17.70
CA LYS A 300 -6.17 -10.23 -18.11
C LYS A 300 -7.15 -9.98 -16.97
N ARG A 301 -7.33 -10.96 -16.07
CA ARG A 301 -8.23 -10.85 -14.92
C ARG A 301 -7.66 -9.92 -13.85
N GLY A 302 -6.37 -10.06 -13.53
CA GLY A 302 -5.69 -9.37 -12.44
C GLY A 302 -4.99 -8.07 -12.82
N PHE A 303 -4.94 -7.70 -14.11
CA PHE A 303 -4.15 -6.55 -14.60
C PHE A 303 -4.46 -5.24 -13.88
N GLY A 304 -5.73 -5.04 -13.47
CA GLY A 304 -6.13 -3.85 -12.71
C GLY A 304 -5.34 -3.65 -11.41
N VAL A 305 -4.83 -4.73 -10.80
CA VAL A 305 -3.95 -4.66 -9.62
C VAL A 305 -2.53 -4.24 -10.01
N LEU A 306 -2.03 -4.70 -11.17
CA LEU A 306 -0.69 -4.36 -11.66
C LEU A 306 -0.54 -2.88 -12.08
N LEU A 307 -1.65 -2.16 -12.23
CA LEU A 307 -1.64 -0.73 -12.57
C LEU A 307 -0.96 0.17 -11.50
N ASP A 308 -0.71 -0.34 -10.29
CA ASP A 308 0.12 0.34 -9.28
C ASP A 308 1.54 0.67 -9.81
N ALA A 309 2.03 -0.04 -10.83
CA ALA A 309 3.28 0.27 -11.52
C ALA A 309 3.27 1.63 -12.22
N VAL A 310 2.11 2.09 -12.70
CA VAL A 310 2.00 3.30 -13.54
C VAL A 310 2.28 4.57 -12.74
N PRO A 311 1.66 4.83 -11.57
CA PRO A 311 2.02 5.98 -10.74
C PRO A 311 3.46 5.92 -10.23
N ALA A 312 3.99 4.72 -9.94
CA ALA A 312 5.39 4.55 -9.54
C ALA A 312 6.33 5.00 -10.68
N SER A 313 6.12 4.50 -11.90
CA SER A 313 6.88 4.91 -13.09
C SER A 313 6.73 6.41 -13.38
N ASP A 314 5.52 6.97 -13.29
CA ASP A 314 5.29 8.40 -13.51
C ASP A 314 6.05 9.28 -12.51
N TYR A 315 6.15 8.85 -11.25
CA TYR A 315 6.95 9.56 -10.26
C TYR A 315 8.45 9.47 -10.53
N LEU A 316 8.96 8.28 -10.90
CA LEU A 316 10.37 8.10 -11.23
C LEU A 316 10.81 8.98 -12.42
N GLU A 317 9.99 9.09 -13.46
CA GLU A 317 10.27 10.00 -14.58
C GLU A 317 10.25 11.48 -14.17
N ARG A 318 9.43 11.84 -13.18
CA ARG A 318 9.34 13.22 -12.70
C ARG A 318 10.50 13.59 -11.77
N ILE A 319 10.92 12.67 -10.92
CA ILE A 319 12.06 12.90 -10.03
C ILE A 319 13.36 12.94 -10.83
N GLU A 320 13.50 12.13 -11.88
CA GLU A 320 14.61 12.23 -12.84
C GLU A 320 14.66 13.61 -13.51
N LYS A 321 13.53 14.11 -14.02
CA LYS A 321 13.43 15.47 -14.61
C LYS A 321 13.73 16.58 -13.61
N ALA A 322 13.54 16.32 -12.32
CA ALA A 322 13.90 17.22 -11.23
C ALA A 322 15.37 17.05 -10.79
N ASN A 323 16.19 16.34 -11.57
CA ASN A 323 17.58 16.00 -11.24
C ASN A 323 17.69 15.34 -9.85
N PHE A 324 16.77 14.42 -9.58
CA PHE A 324 16.67 13.68 -8.32
C PHE A 324 16.45 14.55 -7.08
N ASP A 325 15.98 15.79 -7.23
CA ASP A 325 15.53 16.64 -6.11
C ASP A 325 14.06 16.32 -5.76
N PRO A 326 13.79 15.64 -4.62
CA PRO A 326 12.44 15.27 -4.24
C PRO A 326 11.59 16.49 -3.82
N PHE A 327 12.20 17.64 -3.51
CA PHE A 327 11.48 18.88 -3.15
C PHE A 327 10.92 19.62 -4.36
N GLN A 328 11.37 19.30 -5.57
CA GLN A 328 10.94 19.94 -6.82
C GLN A 328 9.92 19.12 -7.63
N VAL A 329 9.56 17.92 -7.16
CA VAL A 329 8.65 17.03 -7.86
C VAL A 329 7.21 17.56 -7.79
N ARG A 330 6.65 17.95 -8.94
CA ARG A 330 5.27 18.45 -9.07
C ARG A 330 4.30 17.38 -9.50
N SER A 331 3.01 17.53 -9.16
CA SER A 331 1.95 16.61 -9.60
C SER A 331 1.81 16.59 -11.14
N SER A 332 1.44 15.43 -11.67
CA SER A 332 1.21 15.21 -13.11
C SER A 332 -0.29 15.11 -13.38
N TRP A 333 -0.82 15.95 -14.26
CA TRP A 333 -2.21 15.82 -14.72
C TRP A 333 -2.40 14.65 -15.70
N LYS A 334 -1.30 14.08 -16.23
CA LYS A 334 -1.34 13.02 -17.25
C LYS A 334 -1.61 11.63 -16.67
N LEU A 335 -1.54 11.47 -15.35
CA LEU A 335 -1.64 10.17 -14.69
C LEU A 335 -2.92 9.38 -15.07
N PRO A 336 -4.14 9.96 -15.07
CA PRO A 336 -5.33 9.23 -15.50
C PRO A 336 -5.25 8.69 -16.93
N TRP A 337 -4.66 9.47 -17.84
CA TRP A 337 -4.47 9.06 -19.24
C TRP A 337 -3.45 7.92 -19.37
N ARG A 338 -2.35 7.98 -18.60
CA ARG A 338 -1.33 6.92 -18.56
C ARG A 338 -1.92 5.61 -18.03
N ILE A 339 -2.70 5.65 -16.95
CA ILE A 339 -3.37 4.47 -16.39
C ILE A 339 -4.33 3.87 -17.42
N TRP A 340 -5.12 4.71 -18.11
CA TRP A 340 -6.01 4.24 -19.17
C TRP A 340 -5.24 3.60 -20.34
N GLN A 341 -4.12 4.20 -20.76
CA GLN A 341 -3.30 3.68 -21.84
C GLN A 341 -2.68 2.32 -21.47
N ALA A 342 -2.14 2.22 -20.26
CA ALA A 342 -1.60 0.99 -19.68
C ALA A 342 -2.65 -0.13 -19.68
N LEU A 343 -3.85 0.15 -19.17
CA LEU A 343 -4.97 -0.79 -19.19
C LEU A 343 -5.36 -1.22 -20.61
N ARG A 344 -5.43 -0.28 -21.55
CA ARG A 344 -5.83 -0.57 -22.93
C ARG A 344 -4.84 -1.49 -23.64
N LYS A 345 -3.55 -1.37 -23.33
CA LYS A 345 -2.50 -2.18 -23.94
C LYS A 345 -2.11 -3.41 -23.12
N THR A 346 -2.55 -3.49 -21.87
CA THR A 346 -2.07 -4.46 -20.89
C THR A 346 -0.54 -4.33 -20.71
N GLU A 347 -0.04 -3.09 -20.62
CA GLU A 347 1.39 -2.76 -20.46
C GLU A 347 1.56 -1.84 -19.25
N ILE A 348 2.67 -1.97 -18.51
CA ILE A 348 2.98 -1.17 -17.29
C ILE A 348 4.25 -0.34 -17.45
#